data_AF-A0A2V6HNN1-F1
#
_entry.id   AF-A0A2V6HNN1-F1
#
_cell.length_a   1.000
_cell.length_b   1.000
_cell.length_c   1.000
_cell.angle_alpha   90.00
_cell.angle_beta   90.00
_cell.angle_gamma   90.00
#
_symmetry.space_group_name_H-M   'P 1'
#
loop_
_entity.id
_entity.type
_entity.pdbx_description
1 polymer ?
#
loop_
_entity_poly.entity_id
_entity_poly.type
_entity_poly.pdbx_seq_one_letter_code
_entity_poly.pdbx_strand_id
1 'polypeptide(L)'
;YLQPSASILRILIGIVLLSSAARLMFRRSDPPQTFPPSRPTALSIGAGLGFLAGLTGTGGGIFLTPLLLFFRWAHIRQAAAVSALFIWVNSIAGLFGYFTKVHSVPSLGLILSAAAIIGGIVGSHFGSRHFAVRVISLCLATVLLIAGTKLILTR
;
A
#
# COMPACT_ATOMS: atom_id res chain seq x y z
N TYR A 1 5.79 25.03 -16.55
CA TYR A 1 6.78 24.30 -17.38
C TYR A 1 7.73 23.46 -16.49
N LEU A 2 7.18 22.59 -15.62
CA LEU A 2 7.93 21.82 -14.59
C LEU A 2 7.34 20.40 -14.40
N GLN A 3 6.98 19.73 -15.51
CA GLN A 3 6.36 18.39 -15.51
C GLN A 3 7.28 17.15 -15.64
N PRO A 4 8.62 17.22 -15.92
CA PRO A 4 9.39 15.98 -16.15
C PRO A 4 9.55 15.13 -14.87
N SER A 5 9.59 15.75 -13.69
CA SER A 5 9.73 15.06 -12.40
C SER A 5 8.57 14.10 -12.09
N ALA A 6 7.33 14.50 -12.36
CA ALA A 6 6.15 13.69 -12.02
C ALA A 6 6.07 12.40 -12.84
N SER A 7 6.45 12.46 -14.13
CA SER A 7 6.45 11.29 -15.02
C SER A 7 7.56 10.31 -14.65
N ILE A 8 8.76 10.82 -14.35
CA ILE A 8 9.91 9.98 -13.93
C ILE A 8 9.60 9.29 -12.60
N LEU A 9 9.03 10.02 -11.63
CA LEU A 9 8.63 9.46 -10.34
C LEU A 9 7.61 8.33 -10.53
N ARG A 10 6.56 8.54 -11.34
CA ARG A 10 5.54 7.51 -11.63
C ARG A 10 6.16 6.27 -12.28
N ILE A 11 7.08 6.44 -13.23
CA ILE A 11 7.76 5.31 -13.88
C ILE A 11 8.65 4.55 -12.90
N LEU A 12 9.45 5.24 -12.09
CA LEU A 12 10.28 4.61 -11.04
C LEU A 12 9.43 3.82 -10.05
N ILE A 13 8.32 4.40 -9.58
CA ILE A 13 7.38 3.74 -8.69
C ILE A 13 6.78 2.51 -9.38
N GLY A 14 6.30 2.66 -10.61
CA GLY A 14 5.72 1.57 -11.39
C GLY A 14 6.69 0.40 -11.54
N ILE A 15 7.97 0.68 -11.83
CA ILE A 15 9.03 -0.33 -11.89
C ILE A 15 9.24 -0.99 -10.53
N VAL A 16 9.31 -0.23 -9.43
CA VAL A 16 9.46 -0.79 -8.07
C VAL A 16 8.27 -1.69 -7.70
N LEU A 17 7.05 -1.29 -8.06
CA LEU A 17 5.83 -2.08 -7.83
C LEU A 17 5.83 -3.37 -8.63
N LEU A 18 6.14 -3.31 -9.93
CA LEU A 18 6.23 -4.47 -10.80
C LEU A 18 7.36 -5.42 -10.35
N SER A 19 8.52 -4.86 -9.98
CA SER A 19 9.66 -5.63 -9.45
C SER A 19 9.26 -6.37 -8.17
N SER A 20 8.51 -5.70 -7.29
CA SER A 20 8.05 -6.29 -6.04
C SER A 20 6.96 -7.33 -6.27
N ALA A 21 6.00 -7.08 -7.16
CA ALA A 21 4.98 -8.05 -7.55
C ALA A 21 5.60 -9.31 -8.15
N ALA A 22 6.52 -9.15 -9.11
CA ALA A 22 7.28 -10.25 -9.68
C ALA A 22 8.05 -11.00 -8.59
N ARG A 23 8.78 -10.29 -7.73
CA ARG A 23 9.52 -10.91 -6.62
C ARG A 23 8.61 -11.67 -5.67
N LEU A 24 7.40 -11.19 -5.40
CA LEU A 24 6.39 -11.84 -4.56
C LEU A 24 5.81 -13.10 -5.21
N MET A 25 5.64 -13.09 -6.54
CA MET A 25 5.23 -14.26 -7.33
C MET A 25 6.33 -15.34 -7.38
N PHE A 26 7.60 -14.93 -7.45
CA PHE A 26 8.75 -15.84 -7.52
C PHE A 26 9.25 -16.31 -6.13
N ARG A 27 9.17 -15.49 -5.08
CA ARG A 27 9.54 -15.89 -3.70
C ARG A 27 8.35 -16.52 -2.98
N ARG A 28 8.39 -17.85 -2.87
CA ARG A 28 7.39 -18.67 -2.18
C ARG A 28 7.51 -18.69 -0.65
N SER A 29 8.59 -18.16 -0.08
CA SER A 29 8.91 -18.31 1.33
C SER A 29 9.40 -17.03 1.96
N ASP A 30 8.98 -16.81 3.21
CA ASP A 30 9.48 -15.74 4.06
C ASP A 30 11.01 -15.82 4.17
N PRO A 31 11.73 -14.69 4.16
CA PRO A 31 13.17 -14.71 4.38
C PRO A 31 13.45 -15.31 5.77
N PRO A 32 14.43 -16.22 5.93
CA PRO A 32 14.71 -16.86 7.21
C PRO A 32 15.20 -15.87 8.29
N GLN A 33 15.65 -14.68 7.89
CA GLN A 33 16.03 -13.59 8.77
C GLN A 33 15.52 -12.25 8.20
N THR A 34 14.93 -11.43 9.06
CA THR A 34 14.51 -10.05 8.80
C THR A 34 15.46 -9.07 9.48
N PHE A 35 15.78 -7.97 8.83
CA PHE A 35 16.65 -6.91 9.36
C PHE A 35 15.82 -5.65 9.59
N PRO A 36 15.17 -5.49 10.77
CA PRO A 36 14.37 -4.31 11.03
C PRO A 36 15.26 -3.06 11.00
N PRO A 37 14.81 -1.95 10.39
CA PRO A 37 15.57 -0.71 10.33
C PRO A 37 15.67 -0.08 11.72
N SER A 38 16.64 0.83 11.87
CA SER A 38 16.68 1.68 13.06
C SER A 38 15.42 2.55 13.14
N ARG A 39 14.95 2.83 14.37
CA ARG A 39 13.76 3.67 14.63
C ARG A 39 13.77 5.00 13.87
N PRO A 40 14.88 5.79 13.81
CA PRO A 40 14.88 7.05 13.06
C PRO A 40 14.72 6.84 11.55
N THR A 41 15.37 5.82 10.98
CA THR A 41 15.23 5.51 9.54
C THR A 41 13.81 5.09 9.18
N ALA A 42 13.17 4.27 10.03
CA ALA A 42 11.79 3.87 9.85
C ALA A 42 10.83 5.08 9.89
N LEU A 43 11.05 6.01 10.82
CA LEU A 43 10.28 7.24 10.97
C LEU A 43 10.45 8.16 9.75
N SER A 44 11.68 8.40 9.30
CA SER A 44 11.94 9.27 8.15
C SER A 44 11.30 8.73 6.87
N ILE A 45 11.41 7.41 6.62
CA ILE A 45 10.82 6.78 5.44
C ILE A 45 9.31 6.71 5.56
N GLY A 46 8.78 6.36 6.74
CA GLY A 46 7.33 6.35 7.00
C GLY A 46 6.69 7.73 6.79
N ALA A 47 7.34 8.80 7.28
CA ALA A 47 6.89 10.17 7.09
C ALA A 47 6.94 10.60 5.61
N GLY A 48 8.04 10.31 4.92
CA GLY A 48 8.17 10.61 3.48
C GLY A 48 7.14 9.88 2.63
N LEU A 49 6.95 8.58 2.88
CA LEU A 49 5.93 7.78 2.21
C LEU A 49 4.51 8.25 2.53
N GLY A 50 4.25 8.66 3.78
CA GLY A 50 2.93 9.14 4.20
C GLY A 50 2.58 10.46 3.52
N PHE A 51 3.57 11.36 3.41
CA PHE A 51 3.41 12.59 2.66
C PHE A 51 3.12 12.34 1.17
N LEU A 52 3.89 11.46 0.51
CA LEU A 52 3.66 11.08 -0.89
C LEU A 52 2.30 10.37 -1.08
N ALA A 53 1.90 9.54 -0.11
CA ALA A 53 0.62 8.85 -0.11
C ALA A 53 -0.56 9.83 -0.01
N GLY A 54 -0.43 10.84 0.86
CA GLY A 54 -1.40 11.92 1.00
C GLY A 54 -1.51 12.76 -0.26
N LEU A 55 -0.38 13.11 -0.89
CA LEU A 55 -0.37 13.86 -2.16
C LEU A 55 -0.99 13.07 -3.32
N THR A 56 -0.76 11.76 -3.37
CA THR A 56 -1.27 10.90 -4.45
C THR A 56 -2.69 10.38 -4.19
N GLY A 57 -3.21 10.50 -2.97
CA GLY A 57 -4.51 9.99 -2.58
C GLY A 57 -4.62 8.46 -2.59
N THR A 58 -3.49 7.75 -2.65
CA THR A 58 -3.45 6.28 -2.83
C THR A 58 -3.49 5.48 -1.53
N GLY A 59 -3.46 6.14 -0.37
CA GLY A 59 -3.43 5.48 0.95
C GLY A 59 -2.09 4.82 1.31
N GLY A 60 -1.06 4.90 0.46
CA GLY A 60 0.34 4.68 0.85
C GLY A 60 0.80 3.23 1.05
N GLY A 61 -0.11 2.30 1.35
CA GLY A 61 0.25 0.88 1.55
C GLY A 61 0.85 0.22 0.30
N ILE A 62 0.47 0.69 -0.89
CA ILE A 62 1.03 0.27 -2.17
C ILE A 62 2.55 0.49 -2.22
N PHE A 63 3.07 1.51 -1.53
CA PHE A 63 4.49 1.82 -1.46
C PHE A 63 5.19 1.15 -0.27
N LEU A 64 4.49 1.06 0.85
CA LEU A 64 5.07 0.57 2.08
C LEU A 64 5.35 -0.94 2.02
N THR A 65 4.41 -1.73 1.51
CA THR A 65 4.58 -3.18 1.40
C THR A 65 5.80 -3.59 0.55
N PRO A 66 5.97 -3.11 -0.70
CA PRO A 66 7.14 -3.47 -1.50
C PRO A 66 8.44 -3.00 -0.87
N LEU A 67 8.47 -1.83 -0.23
CA LEU A 67 9.68 -1.34 0.44
C LEU A 67 10.08 -2.26 1.60
N LEU A 68 9.13 -2.62 2.47
CA LEU A 68 9.38 -3.54 3.59
C LEU A 68 9.93 -4.90 3.12
N LEU A 69 9.40 -5.42 2.02
CA LEU A 69 9.80 -6.72 1.50
C LEU A 69 11.08 -6.67 0.68
N PHE A 70 11.32 -5.57 -0.04
CA PHE A 70 12.54 -5.35 -0.80
C PHE A 70 13.75 -5.35 0.13
N PHE A 71 13.68 -4.54 1.20
CA PHE A 71 14.74 -4.43 2.20
C PHE A 71 14.75 -5.55 3.25
N ARG A 72 13.82 -6.53 3.17
CA ARG A 72 13.69 -7.63 4.15
C ARG A 72 13.49 -7.15 5.59
N TRP A 73 12.78 -6.04 5.77
CA TRP A 73 12.48 -5.44 7.07
C TRP A 73 11.37 -6.17 7.82
N ALA A 74 10.51 -6.88 7.08
CA ALA A 74 9.38 -7.61 7.64
C ALA A 74 9.09 -8.88 6.83
N HIS A 75 8.46 -9.86 7.47
CA HIS A 75 7.85 -11.00 6.81
C HIS A 75 6.60 -10.58 6.02
N ILE A 76 6.14 -11.41 5.08
CA ILE A 76 4.98 -11.11 4.21
C ILE A 76 3.74 -10.75 5.03
N ARG A 77 3.45 -11.53 6.08
CA ARG A 77 2.29 -11.30 6.96
C ARG A 77 2.44 -10.02 7.79
N GLN A 78 3.65 -9.72 8.26
CA GLN A 78 3.94 -8.48 8.99
C GLN A 78 3.84 -7.25 8.07
N ALA A 79 4.39 -7.33 6.85
CA ALA A 79 4.33 -6.25 5.89
C ALA A 79 2.87 -5.92 5.50
N ALA A 80 2.03 -6.94 5.33
CA ALA A 80 0.59 -6.77 5.13
C ALA A 80 -0.09 -6.06 6.32
N ALA A 81 0.22 -6.49 7.55
CA ALA A 81 -0.35 -5.89 8.76
C ALA A 81 0.06 -4.42 8.94
N VAL A 82 1.35 -4.11 8.81
CA VAL A 82 1.87 -2.72 8.93
C VAL A 82 1.30 -1.85 7.81
N SER A 83 1.17 -2.38 6.60
CA SER A 83 0.60 -1.64 5.47
C SER A 83 -0.88 -1.34 5.67
N ALA A 84 -1.66 -2.27 6.24
CA ALA A 84 -3.07 -2.02 6.58
C ALA A 84 -3.21 -0.90 7.62
N LEU A 85 -2.39 -0.93 8.69
CA LEU A 85 -2.34 0.15 9.69
C LEU A 85 -1.97 1.48 9.04
N PHE A 86 -0.98 1.48 8.16
CA PHE A 86 -0.52 2.67 7.45
C PHE A 86 -1.61 3.26 6.53
N ILE A 87 -2.35 2.40 5.81
CA ILE A 87 -3.50 2.81 5.00
C ILE A 87 -4.57 3.44 5.89
N TRP A 88 -4.86 2.83 7.04
CA TRP A 88 -5.88 3.33 7.96
C TRP A 88 -5.55 4.74 8.48
N VAL A 89 -4.33 4.95 8.97
CA VAL A 89 -3.87 6.26 9.46
C VAL A 89 -3.88 7.31 8.33
N ASN A 90 -3.38 6.98 7.14
CA ASN A 90 -3.41 7.90 6.00
C ASN A 90 -4.84 8.21 5.53
N SER A 91 -5.75 7.24 5.60
CA SER A 91 -7.15 7.44 5.21
C SER A 91 -7.87 8.36 6.19
N ILE A 92 -7.61 8.23 7.49
CA ILE A 92 -8.14 9.16 8.51
C ILE A 92 -7.63 10.57 8.26
N ALA A 93 -6.32 10.73 8.04
CA ALA A 93 -5.73 12.04 7.75
C ALA A 93 -6.31 12.65 6.46
N GLY A 94 -6.47 11.85 5.41
CA GLY A 94 -7.08 12.27 4.14
C GLY A 94 -8.55 12.64 4.30
N LEU A 95 -9.32 11.88 5.08
CA LEU A 95 -10.72 12.16 5.37
C LEU A 95 -10.89 13.45 6.18
N PHE A 96 -10.03 13.68 7.18
CA PHE A 96 -10.00 14.94 7.92
C PHE A 96 -9.69 16.13 6.99
N GLY A 97 -8.70 15.98 6.12
CA GLY A 97 -8.40 16.97 5.07
C GLY A 97 -9.55 17.20 4.09
N TYR A 98 -10.35 16.16 3.78
CA TYR A 98 -11.53 16.28 2.93
C TYR A 98 -12.64 17.08 3.61
N PHE A 99 -12.96 16.78 4.87
CA PHE A 99 -14.01 17.48 5.63
C PHE A 99 -13.74 18.97 5.81
N THR A 100 -12.47 19.39 5.89
CA THR A 100 -12.12 20.82 5.97
C THR A 100 -12.43 21.60 4.69
N LYS A 101 -12.55 20.93 3.53
CA LYS A 101 -12.82 21.57 2.23
C LYS A 101 -14.23 21.32 1.70
N VAL A 102 -14.82 20.17 2.02
CA VAL A 102 -16.13 19.74 1.50
C VAL A 102 -17.01 19.34 2.68
N HIS A 103 -18.12 20.07 2.85
CA HIS A 103 -19.08 19.85 3.95
C HIS A 103 -20.19 18.83 3.61
N SER A 104 -20.15 18.23 2.42
CA SER A 104 -21.16 17.29 1.95
C SER A 104 -20.56 15.92 1.67
N VAL A 105 -21.18 14.88 2.23
CA VAL A 105 -20.82 13.49 1.95
C VAL A 105 -21.48 13.09 0.63
N PRO A 106 -20.73 12.63 -0.39
CA PRO A 106 -21.32 12.11 -1.61
C PRO A 106 -22.26 10.95 -1.28
N SER A 107 -23.42 10.86 -1.93
CA SER A 107 -24.37 9.74 -1.75
C SER A 107 -23.72 8.37 -1.98
N LEU A 108 -22.77 8.30 -2.92
CA LEU A 108 -21.96 7.11 -3.19
C LEU A 108 -20.98 6.76 -2.04
N GLY A 109 -20.60 7.73 -1.21
CA GLY A 109 -19.64 7.56 -0.12
C GLY A 109 -20.16 6.60 0.96
N LEU A 110 -21.45 6.63 1.26
CA LEU A 110 -22.08 5.68 2.20
C LEU A 110 -22.06 4.24 1.67
N ILE A 111 -22.34 4.06 0.38
CA ILE A 111 -22.32 2.74 -0.27
C ILE A 111 -20.89 2.18 -0.30
N LEU A 112 -19.92 3.01 -0.70
CA LEU A 112 -18.50 2.63 -0.76
C LEU A 112 -17.93 2.31 0.63
N SER A 113 -18.30 3.07 1.65
CA SER A 113 -17.85 2.81 3.03
C SER A 113 -18.45 1.52 3.58
N ALA A 114 -19.74 1.24 3.35
CA ALA A 114 -20.34 -0.04 3.71
C ALA A 114 -19.65 -1.22 2.99
N ALA A 115 -19.41 -1.10 1.68
CA ALA A 115 -18.69 -2.11 0.92
C ALA A 115 -17.25 -2.33 1.43
N ALA A 116 -16.55 -1.25 1.78
CA ALA A 116 -15.19 -1.33 2.34
C ALA A 116 -15.16 -1.98 3.73
N ILE A 117 -16.14 -1.70 4.59
CA ILE A 117 -16.27 -2.33 5.92
C ILE A 117 -16.52 -3.83 5.77
N ILE A 118 -17.50 -4.22 4.96
CA ILE A 118 -17.84 -5.63 4.74
C ILE A 118 -16.63 -6.36 4.11
N GLY A 119 -16.06 -5.81 3.05
CA GLY A 119 -14.89 -6.37 2.38
C GLY A 119 -13.67 -6.47 3.31
N GLY A 120 -13.46 -5.47 4.17
CA GLY A 120 -12.36 -5.45 5.15
C GLY A 120 -12.54 -6.49 6.26
N ILE A 121 -13.76 -6.64 6.80
CA ILE A 121 -14.05 -7.65 7.83
C ILE A 121 -13.89 -9.05 7.24
N VAL A 122 -14.51 -9.33 6.10
CA VAL A 122 -14.40 -10.62 5.41
C VAL A 122 -12.94 -10.91 5.06
N GLY A 123 -12.25 -9.96 4.41
CA GLY A 123 -10.85 -10.10 4.02
C GLY A 123 -9.91 -10.33 5.21
N SER A 124 -10.09 -9.61 6.31
CA SER A 124 -9.26 -9.79 7.52
C SER A 124 -9.51 -11.12 8.23
N HIS A 125 -10.77 -11.58 8.27
CA HIS A 125 -11.13 -12.83 8.91
C HIS A 125 -10.53 -14.03 8.16
N PHE A 126 -10.73 -14.09 6.84
CA PHE A 126 -10.16 -15.15 6.01
C PHE A 126 -8.63 -15.04 5.88
N GLY A 127 -8.10 -13.81 5.73
CA GLY A 127 -6.67 -13.54 5.61
C GLY A 127 -5.85 -13.87 6.85
N SER A 128 -6.40 -13.66 8.05
CA SER A 128 -5.68 -13.95 9.29
C SER A 128 -5.69 -15.44 9.65
N ARG A 129 -6.84 -16.13 9.49
CA ARG A 129 -7.03 -17.49 10.02
C ARG A 129 -6.98 -18.61 8.99
N HIS A 130 -7.39 -18.38 7.75
CA HIS A 130 -7.60 -19.46 6.77
C HIS A 130 -6.60 -19.46 5.61
N PHE A 131 -6.10 -18.30 5.21
CA PHE A 131 -5.23 -18.22 4.04
C PHE A 131 -3.76 -18.51 4.35
N ALA A 132 -3.19 -19.42 3.56
CA ALA A 132 -1.75 -19.64 3.51
C ALA A 132 -1.04 -18.33 3.09
N VAL A 133 0.18 -18.13 3.58
CA VAL A 133 1.03 -16.97 3.22
C VAL A 133 1.11 -16.77 1.70
N ARG A 134 1.04 -17.87 0.95
CA ARG A 134 1.02 -17.86 -0.52
C ARG A 134 -0.20 -17.17 -1.14
N VAL A 135 -1.39 -17.34 -0.56
CA VAL A 135 -2.61 -16.68 -1.04
C VAL A 135 -2.55 -15.19 -0.74
N ILE A 136 -2.10 -14.82 0.46
CA ILE A 136 -1.88 -13.41 0.85
C ILE A 136 -0.87 -12.75 -0.09
N SER A 137 0.23 -13.45 -0.38
CA SER A 137 1.24 -13.05 -1.34
C SER A 137 0.63 -12.85 -2.74
N LEU A 138 -0.10 -13.82 -3.28
CA LEU A 138 -0.74 -13.69 -4.60
C LEU A 138 -1.72 -12.52 -4.67
N CYS A 139 -2.54 -12.31 -3.63
CA CYS A 139 -3.44 -11.15 -3.56
C CYS A 139 -2.65 -9.84 -3.58
N LEU A 140 -1.60 -9.73 -2.76
CA LEU A 140 -0.71 -8.56 -2.73
C LEU A 140 -0.02 -8.34 -4.08
N ALA A 141 0.52 -9.39 -4.70
CA ALA A 141 1.15 -9.32 -6.01
C ALA A 141 0.18 -8.81 -7.08
N THR A 142 -1.06 -9.32 -7.05
CA THR A 142 -2.11 -8.91 -8.00
C THR A 142 -2.46 -7.44 -7.82
N VAL A 143 -2.64 -6.97 -6.58
CA VAL A 143 -2.89 -5.55 -6.28
C VAL A 143 -1.73 -4.68 -6.75
N LEU A 144 -0.49 -5.08 -6.48
CA LEU A 144 0.71 -4.35 -6.91
C LEU A 144 0.86 -4.34 -8.44
N LEU A 145 0.54 -5.44 -9.13
CA LEU A 145 0.53 -5.53 -10.59
C LEU A 145 -0.48 -4.56 -11.19
N ILE A 146 -1.72 -4.59 -10.70
CA ILE A 146 -2.79 -3.69 -11.16
C ILE A 146 -2.39 -2.23 -10.89
N ALA A 147 -1.91 -1.92 -9.69
CA ALA A 147 -1.50 -0.58 -9.31
C ALA A 147 -0.32 -0.07 -10.16
N GLY A 148 0.73 -0.88 -10.32
CA GLY A 148 1.91 -0.53 -11.12
C GLY A 148 1.55 -0.34 -12.59
N THR A 149 0.74 -1.22 -13.16
CA THR A 149 0.30 -1.13 -14.56
C THR A 149 -0.59 0.10 -14.77
N LYS A 150 -1.57 0.35 -13.89
CA LYS A 150 -2.42 1.55 -13.95
C LYS A 150 -1.59 2.82 -13.84
N LEU A 151 -0.59 2.85 -12.95
CA LEU A 151 0.25 4.02 -12.73
C LEU A 151 1.11 4.36 -13.97
N ILE A 152 1.59 3.33 -14.69
CA ILE A 152 2.37 3.51 -15.92
C ILE A 152 1.48 3.91 -17.10
N LEU A 153 0.26 3.35 -17.19
CA LEU A 153 -0.67 3.61 -18.30
C LEU A 153 -1.45 4.92 -18.15
N THR A 154 -1.61 5.42 -16.93
CA THR A 154 -2.29 6.70 -16.67
C THR A 154 -1.34 7.86 -17.01
N ARG A 155 -1.54 8.47 -18.19
CA ARG A 155 -0.83 9.70 -18.61
C ARG A 155 -1.30 10.89 -17.77
#